data_AF-A0A0S6VY28-F1
#
_entry.id   AF-A0A0S6VY28-F1
#
_cell.length_a   1.000
_cell.length_b   1.000
_cell.length_c   1.000
_cell.angle_alpha   90.00
_cell.angle_beta   90.00
_cell.angle_gamma   90.00
#
_symmetry.space_group_name_H-M   'P 1'
#
loop_
_entity.id
_entity.type
_entity.pdbx_description
1 polymer ?
#
loop_
_entity_poly.entity_id
_entity_poly.type
_entity_poly.pdbx_seq_one_letter_code
_entity_poly.pdbx_strand_id
1 'polypeptide(L)'
;MGDYLVSVLSKLFGQNEFLFRETVLGFLGWLNVLLALVAASLFTLRRVNKHWFANKNATIKNLLKPLSKAHPYIGAALLICAYLHGDIALGTIFKIHTGPLTWWIILVMMLVALIGKKYKVKNWLPAHRILAGALFAAIFLHLFFRNIL
;
A
#
# COMPACT_ATOMS: atom_id res chain seq x y z
N MET A 1 19.30 -1.58 -0.36
CA MET A 1 19.47 -2.49 -1.53
C MET A 1 19.17 -1.77 -2.85
N GLY A 2 18.31 -0.74 -2.82
CA GLY A 2 17.91 0.09 -3.95
C GLY A 2 19.05 0.67 -4.78
N ASP A 3 20.11 1.21 -4.17
CA ASP A 3 21.21 1.84 -4.92
C ASP A 3 21.90 0.88 -5.89
N TYR A 4 22.15 -0.36 -5.47
CA TYR A 4 22.69 -1.40 -6.34
C TYR A 4 21.75 -1.72 -7.51
N LEU A 5 20.45 -1.86 -7.24
CA LEU A 5 19.44 -2.11 -8.28
C LEU A 5 19.32 -0.93 -9.24
N VAL A 6 19.34 0.31 -8.74
CA VAL A 6 19.30 1.54 -9.53
C VAL A 6 20.53 1.67 -10.43
N SER A 7 21.73 1.38 -9.94
CA SER A 7 22.95 1.44 -10.75
C SER A 7 23.03 0.32 -11.80
N VAL A 8 22.57 -0.90 -11.48
CA VAL A 8 22.53 -2.01 -12.45
C VAL A 8 21.47 -1.78 -13.53
N LEU A 9 20.25 -1.39 -13.14
CA LEU A 9 19.15 -1.21 -14.07
C LEU A 9 19.32 0.05 -14.95
N SER A 10 19.82 1.17 -14.41
CA SER A 10 20.10 2.35 -15.23
C SER A 10 21.10 2.06 -16.36
N LYS A 11 22.16 1.28 -16.07
CA LYS A 11 23.11 0.79 -17.08
C LYS A 11 22.45 -0.13 -18.11
N LEU A 12 21.62 -1.08 -17.69
CA LEU A 12 20.89 -1.98 -18.60
C LEU A 12 19.92 -1.23 -19.54
N PHE A 13 19.29 -0.15 -19.07
CA PHE A 13 18.38 0.68 -19.87
C PHE A 13 19.06 1.87 -20.56
N GLY A 14 20.39 2.00 -20.47
CA GLY A 14 21.15 3.10 -21.07
C GLY A 14 20.78 4.49 -20.54
N GLN A 15 20.22 4.58 -19.33
CA GLN A 15 19.77 5.84 -18.73
C GLN A 15 20.77 6.40 -17.74
N ASN A 16 20.75 7.73 -17.55
CA ASN A 16 21.45 8.37 -16.45
C ASN A 16 20.87 7.89 -15.10
N GLU A 17 21.76 7.50 -14.17
CA GLU A 17 21.37 6.88 -12.90
C GLU A 17 20.42 7.77 -12.07
N PHE A 18 20.61 9.09 -12.06
CA PHE A 18 19.72 10.04 -11.38
C PHE A 18 18.32 10.10 -12.02
N LEU A 19 18.24 10.19 -13.35
CA LEU A 19 16.96 10.23 -14.06
C LEU A 19 16.17 8.92 -13.91
N PHE A 20 16.87 7.78 -13.97
CA PHE A 20 16.28 6.47 -13.73
C PHE A 20 15.73 6.35 -12.30
N ARG A 21 16.51 6.81 -11.31
CA ARG A 21 16.14 6.82 -9.88
C ARG A 21 14.86 7.60 -9.62
N GLU A 22 14.77 8.84 -10.11
CA GLU A 22 13.57 9.68 -9.96
C GLU A 22 12.35 9.07 -10.68
N THR A 23 12.54 8.51 -11.87
CA THR A 23 11.47 7.81 -12.61
C THR A 23 10.91 6.61 -11.84
N VAL A 24 11.80 5.76 -11.29
CA VAL A 24 11.42 4.61 -10.47
C VAL A 24 10.75 5.04 -9.17
N LEU A 25 11.24 6.09 -8.51
CA LEU A 25 10.63 6.64 -7.30
C LEU A 25 9.21 7.16 -7.55
N GLY A 26 9.00 7.96 -8.59
CA GLY A 26 7.69 8.46 -8.98
C GLY A 26 6.72 7.34 -9.33
N PHE A 27 7.17 6.35 -10.13
CA PHE A 27 6.38 5.18 -10.48
C PHE A 27 5.96 4.37 -9.25
N LEU A 28 6.90 4.02 -8.37
CA LEU A 28 6.60 3.25 -7.15
C LEU A 28 5.69 4.03 -6.19
N GLY A 29 5.85 5.36 -6.07
CA GLY A 29 4.97 6.21 -5.27
C GLY A 29 3.51 6.14 -5.73
N TRP A 30 3.26 6.38 -7.02
CA TRP A 30 1.91 6.30 -7.59
C TRP A 30 1.35 4.87 -7.60
N LEU A 31 2.19 3.86 -7.82
CA LEU A 31 1.79 2.45 -7.72
C LEU A 31 1.31 2.09 -6.30
N ASN A 32 2.00 2.55 -5.26
CA ASN A 32 1.57 2.35 -3.88
C ASN A 32 0.21 3.00 -3.59
N VAL A 33 -0.02 4.25 -4.06
CA VAL A 33 -1.32 4.92 -3.95
C VAL A 33 -2.42 4.13 -4.67
N LEU A 34 -2.17 3.67 -5.91
CA LEU A 34 -3.11 2.87 -6.67
C LEU A 34 -3.44 1.54 -5.97
N LEU A 35 -2.43 0.80 -5.49
CA LEU A 35 -2.62 -0.46 -4.78
C LEU A 35 -3.43 -0.27 -3.48
N ALA A 36 -3.16 0.82 -2.73
CA ALA A 36 -3.94 1.16 -1.53
C ALA A 36 -5.41 1.48 -1.86
N LEU A 37 -5.66 2.27 -2.92
CA LEU A 37 -7.02 2.58 -3.38
C LEU A 37 -7.78 1.33 -3.85
N VAL A 38 -7.15 0.45 -4.63
CA VAL A 38 -7.77 -0.81 -5.07
C VAL A 38 -8.03 -1.73 -3.87
N ALA A 39 -7.10 -1.84 -2.92
CA ALA A 39 -7.31 -2.61 -1.69
C ALA A 39 -8.50 -2.09 -0.86
N ALA A 40 -8.64 -0.77 -0.73
CA ALA A 40 -9.71 -0.10 0.00
C ALA A 40 -11.07 -0.19 -0.72
N SER A 41 -11.08 -0.20 -2.06
CA SER A 41 -12.30 -0.31 -2.85
C SER A 41 -13.14 -1.54 -2.48
N LEU A 42 -12.52 -2.63 -1.99
CA LEU A 42 -13.22 -3.81 -1.49
C LEU A 42 -14.13 -3.48 -0.29
N PHE A 43 -13.68 -2.64 0.63
CA PHE A 43 -14.48 -2.18 1.76
C PHE A 43 -15.56 -1.20 1.30
N THR A 44 -15.20 -0.23 0.47
CA THR A 44 -16.14 0.78 -0.05
C THR A 44 -17.28 0.15 -0.85
N LEU A 45 -16.98 -0.74 -1.80
CA LEU A 45 -17.99 -1.47 -2.59
C LEU A 45 -18.89 -2.36 -1.74
N ARG A 46 -18.36 -3.00 -0.68
CA ARG A 46 -19.18 -3.74 0.31
C ARG A 46 -20.14 -2.80 1.05
N ARG A 47 -19.67 -1.61 1.44
CA ARG A 47 -20.48 -0.63 2.16
C ARG A 47 -21.56 -0.02 1.26
N VAL A 48 -21.22 0.35 0.03
CA VAL A 48 -22.14 0.83 -1.01
C VAL A 48 -23.21 -0.22 -1.33
N ASN A 49 -22.82 -1.48 -1.58
CA ASN A 49 -23.80 -2.54 -1.87
C ASN A 49 -24.76 -2.76 -0.68
N LYS A 50 -24.24 -2.77 0.55
CA LYS A 50 -25.07 -2.92 1.76
C LYS A 50 -26.05 -1.75 1.95
N HIS A 51 -25.58 -0.53 1.78
CA HIS A 51 -26.32 0.68 2.17
C HIS A 51 -27.23 1.24 1.09
N TRP A 52 -26.80 1.27 -0.17
CA TRP A 52 -27.59 1.84 -1.27
C TRP A 52 -28.38 0.80 -2.04
N PHE A 53 -27.91 -0.45 -2.08
CA PHE A 53 -28.52 -1.52 -2.86
C PHE A 53 -29.10 -2.65 -2.00
N ALA A 54 -29.09 -2.55 -0.66
CA ALA A 54 -29.54 -3.58 0.28
C ALA A 54 -28.95 -4.99 -0.01
N ASN A 55 -27.72 -5.06 -0.51
CA ASN A 55 -27.05 -6.26 -1.03
C ASN A 55 -27.79 -6.96 -2.19
N LYS A 56 -28.58 -6.26 -3.01
CA LYS A 56 -29.30 -6.83 -4.16
C LYS A 56 -28.55 -6.66 -5.49
N ASN A 57 -27.63 -5.70 -5.61
CA ASN A 57 -26.92 -5.42 -6.87
C ASN A 57 -25.97 -6.58 -7.26
N ALA A 58 -26.28 -7.24 -8.39
CA ALA A 58 -25.54 -8.38 -8.91
C ALA A 58 -24.16 -7.99 -9.48
N THR A 59 -24.06 -6.85 -10.17
CA THR A 59 -22.80 -6.33 -10.74
C THR A 59 -21.76 -6.09 -9.64
N ILE A 60 -22.15 -5.43 -8.54
CA ILE A 60 -21.24 -5.20 -7.41
C ILE A 60 -20.85 -6.54 -6.75
N LYS A 61 -21.78 -7.49 -6.59
CA LYS A 61 -21.44 -8.84 -6.09
C LYS A 61 -20.43 -9.56 -6.97
N ASN A 62 -20.56 -9.43 -8.29
CA ASN A 62 -19.67 -10.07 -9.25
C ASN A 62 -18.27 -9.44 -9.24
N LEU A 63 -18.15 -8.12 -9.05
CA LEU A 63 -16.87 -7.42 -8.85
C LEU A 63 -16.22 -7.74 -7.49
N LEU A 64 -17.02 -7.89 -6.43
CA LEU A 64 -16.53 -8.19 -5.07
C LEU A 64 -15.87 -9.57 -4.96
N LYS A 65 -16.26 -10.55 -5.79
CA LYS A 65 -15.67 -11.90 -5.81
C LYS A 65 -14.18 -11.92 -6.18
N PRO A 66 -13.75 -11.49 -7.40
CA PRO A 66 -12.34 -11.46 -7.77
C PRO A 66 -11.56 -10.48 -6.90
N LEU A 67 -12.11 -9.30 -6.60
CA LEU A 67 -11.46 -8.30 -5.74
C LEU A 67 -11.14 -8.85 -4.34
N SER A 68 -12.06 -9.64 -3.74
CA SER A 68 -11.79 -10.27 -2.44
C SER A 68 -10.79 -11.42 -2.49
N LYS A 69 -10.58 -12.06 -3.66
CA LYS A 69 -9.51 -13.04 -3.88
C LYS A 69 -8.16 -12.35 -4.11
N ALA A 70 -8.15 -11.25 -4.86
CA ALA A 70 -6.97 -10.47 -5.19
C ALA A 70 -6.42 -9.66 -3.99
N HIS A 71 -7.30 -9.17 -3.11
CA HIS A 71 -6.95 -8.31 -1.97
C HIS A 71 -5.72 -8.72 -1.13
N PRO A 72 -5.53 -9.98 -0.69
CA PRO A 72 -4.30 -10.38 0.02
C PRO A 72 -3.03 -10.22 -0.84
N TYR A 73 -3.09 -10.51 -2.14
CA TYR A 73 -1.96 -10.32 -3.06
C TYR A 73 -1.68 -8.84 -3.33
N ILE A 74 -2.73 -8.02 -3.45
CA ILE A 74 -2.63 -6.56 -3.56
C ILE A 74 -1.97 -5.97 -2.30
N GLY A 75 -2.34 -6.46 -1.12
CA GLY A 75 -1.71 -6.07 0.14
C GLY A 75 -0.23 -6.50 0.23
N ALA A 76 0.11 -7.70 -0.24
CA ALA A 76 1.50 -8.16 -0.33
C ALA A 76 2.34 -7.32 -1.30
N ALA A 77 1.80 -7.04 -2.49
CA ALA A 77 2.43 -6.15 -3.47
C ALA A 77 2.64 -4.75 -2.90
N LEU A 78 1.63 -4.18 -2.22
CA LEU A 78 1.72 -2.87 -1.56
C LEU A 78 2.84 -2.83 -0.50
N LEU A 79 3.00 -3.87 0.32
CA LEU A 79 4.08 -3.94 1.32
C LEU A 79 5.47 -3.95 0.67
N ILE A 80 5.63 -4.71 -0.42
CA ILE A 80 6.91 -4.84 -1.15
C ILE A 80 7.22 -3.55 -1.91
N CYS A 81 6.25 -2.99 -2.66
CA CYS A 81 6.41 -1.74 -3.39
C CYS A 81 6.64 -0.54 -2.45
N ALA A 82 6.03 -0.51 -1.27
CA ALA A 82 6.29 0.52 -0.26
C ALA A 82 7.68 0.36 0.38
N TYR A 83 8.15 -0.88 0.59
CA TYR A 83 9.53 -1.13 1.05
C TYR A 83 10.56 -0.64 0.03
N LEU A 84 10.41 -1.05 -1.23
CA LEU A 84 11.32 -0.66 -2.32
C LEU A 84 11.31 0.85 -2.56
N HIS A 85 10.13 1.49 -2.50
CA HIS A 85 10.02 2.94 -2.57
C HIS A 85 10.82 3.61 -1.43
N GLY A 86 10.67 3.13 -0.19
CA GLY A 86 11.40 3.68 0.96
C GLY A 86 12.92 3.46 0.91
N ASP A 87 13.38 2.25 0.59
CA ASP A 87 14.80 1.89 0.49
C ASP A 87 15.51 2.72 -0.59
N ILE A 88 14.86 2.94 -1.75
CA ILE A 88 15.38 3.86 -2.77
C ILE A 88 15.28 5.32 -2.28
N ALA A 89 14.15 5.76 -1.72
CA ALA A 89 13.93 7.16 -1.38
C ALA A 89 14.86 7.71 -0.28
N LEU A 90 15.27 6.87 0.68
CA LEU A 90 16.09 7.28 1.82
C LEU A 90 17.58 7.44 1.46
N GLY A 91 18.09 6.68 0.48
CA GLY A 91 19.27 7.04 -0.33
C GLY A 91 20.49 7.63 0.40
N THR A 92 20.82 7.14 1.61
CA THR A 92 21.95 7.52 2.49
C THR A 92 21.87 8.83 3.31
N ILE A 93 20.78 9.62 3.30
CA ILE A 93 20.69 10.84 4.14
C ILE A 93 19.57 10.73 5.19
N PHE A 94 19.95 10.88 6.47
CA PHE A 94 19.07 10.94 7.65
C PHE A 94 18.15 12.17 7.62
N LYS A 95 17.13 12.14 6.77
CA LYS A 95 15.94 12.98 6.92
C LYS A 95 14.93 12.22 7.76
N ILE A 96 14.37 12.88 8.78
CA ILE A 96 13.11 12.42 9.38
C ILE A 96 12.07 12.45 8.24
N HIS A 97 11.32 11.37 8.09
CA HIS A 97 10.54 11.10 6.89
C HIS A 97 9.31 10.25 7.23
N THR A 98 8.13 10.67 6.77
CA THR A 98 6.84 10.00 7.02
C THR A 98 6.64 8.65 6.30
N GLY A 99 7.60 8.24 5.45
CA GLY A 99 7.53 7.01 4.65
C GLY A 99 7.57 5.72 5.48
N PRO A 100 8.59 5.51 6.33
CA PRO A 100 8.67 4.39 7.26
C PRO A 100 7.41 4.18 8.12
N LEU A 101 6.76 5.26 8.62
CA LEU A 101 5.51 5.16 9.37
C LEU A 101 4.40 4.51 8.52
N THR A 102 4.23 4.98 7.29
CA THR A 102 3.27 4.42 6.32
C THR A 102 3.55 2.94 6.07
N TRP A 103 4.82 2.56 5.90
CA TRP A 103 5.24 1.17 5.70
C TRP A 103 4.96 0.27 6.92
N TRP A 104 5.30 0.72 8.13
CA TRP A 104 5.02 -0.01 9.36
C TRP A 104 3.53 -0.26 9.57
N ILE A 105 2.67 0.71 9.24
CA ILE A 105 1.21 0.52 9.30
C ILE A 105 0.76 -0.58 8.33
N ILE A 106 1.29 -0.64 7.09
CA ILE A 106 0.98 -1.72 6.12
C ILE A 106 1.40 -3.08 6.69
N LEU A 107 2.61 -3.18 7.26
CA LEU A 107 3.12 -4.42 7.84
C LEU A 107 2.26 -4.90 9.01
N VAL A 108 1.98 -4.03 9.99
CA VAL A 108 1.12 -4.36 11.14
C VAL A 108 -0.30 -4.73 10.69
N MET A 109 -0.87 -4.01 9.72
CA MET A 109 -2.18 -4.29 9.15
C MET A 109 -2.25 -5.68 8.50
N MET A 110 -1.16 -6.12 7.86
CA MET A 110 -1.05 -7.45 7.26
C MET A 110 -0.88 -8.53 8.34
N LEU A 111 -0.02 -8.33 9.33
CA LEU A 111 0.17 -9.25 10.46
C LEU A 111 -1.14 -9.46 11.23
N VAL A 112 -1.88 -8.39 11.54
CA VAL A 112 -3.21 -8.46 12.16
C VAL A 112 -4.19 -9.29 11.33
N ALA A 113 -4.17 -9.16 10.00
CA ALA A 113 -5.03 -9.97 9.13
C ALA A 113 -4.63 -11.45 9.09
N LEU A 114 -3.32 -11.76 9.07
CA LEU A 114 -2.81 -13.13 9.02
C LEU A 114 -3.00 -13.86 10.35
N ILE A 115 -2.51 -13.27 11.44
CA ILE A 115 -2.63 -13.80 12.81
C ILE A 115 -4.12 -13.89 13.19
N GLY A 116 -4.88 -12.83 12.94
CA GLY A 116 -6.30 -12.75 13.26
C GLY A 116 -7.15 -13.85 12.61
N LYS A 117 -6.88 -14.16 11.33
CA LYS A 117 -7.53 -15.27 10.63
C LYS A 117 -7.05 -16.63 11.14
N LYS A 118 -5.72 -16.83 11.26
CA LYS A 118 -5.12 -18.11 11.66
C LYS A 118 -5.57 -18.55 13.06
N TYR A 119 -5.60 -17.63 14.02
CA TYR A 119 -5.95 -17.87 15.42
C TYR A 119 -7.38 -17.43 15.79
N LYS A 120 -8.22 -17.10 14.80
CA LYS A 120 -9.65 -16.73 14.97
C LYS A 120 -9.91 -15.62 16.01
N VAL A 121 -9.02 -14.65 16.15
CA VAL A 121 -9.07 -13.58 17.17
C VAL A 121 -10.28 -12.65 16.94
N LYS A 122 -11.27 -12.66 17.83
CA LYS A 122 -12.58 -11.97 17.63
C LYS A 122 -12.49 -10.54 17.06
N ASN A 123 -11.50 -9.75 17.50
CA ASN A 123 -11.37 -8.33 17.16
C ASN A 123 -10.40 -8.02 16.00
N TRP A 124 -9.90 -9.03 15.26
CA TRP A 124 -8.93 -8.79 14.18
C TRP A 124 -9.46 -7.90 13.05
N LEU A 125 -10.74 -8.07 12.69
CA LEU A 125 -11.34 -7.36 11.57
C LEU A 125 -11.63 -5.88 11.88
N PRO A 126 -12.16 -5.51 13.07
CA PRO A 126 -12.14 -4.12 13.54
C PRO A 126 -10.73 -3.51 13.55
N ALA A 127 -9.74 -4.18 14.15
CA ALA A 127 -8.37 -3.67 14.23
C ALA A 127 -7.75 -3.42 12.83
N HIS A 128 -7.90 -4.36 11.91
CA HIS A 128 -7.45 -4.22 10.51
C HIS A 128 -8.13 -3.03 9.79
N ARG A 129 -9.41 -2.73 10.08
CA ARG A 129 -10.10 -1.55 9.51
C ARG A 129 -9.63 -0.24 10.11
N ILE A 130 -9.33 -0.21 11.41
CA ILE A 130 -8.74 0.97 12.07
C ILE A 130 -7.37 1.26 11.47
N LEU A 131 -6.53 0.23 11.30
CA LEU A 131 -5.23 0.33 10.64
C LEU A 131 -5.34 0.76 9.18
N ALA A 132 -6.37 0.33 8.44
CA ALA A 132 -6.63 0.83 7.08
C ALA A 132 -6.96 2.33 7.09
N GLY A 133 -7.75 2.82 8.06
CA GLY A 133 -7.99 4.25 8.24
C GLY A 133 -6.71 5.03 8.57
N ALA A 134 -5.90 4.51 9.49
CA ALA A 134 -4.59 5.07 9.83
C ALA A 134 -3.63 5.08 8.64
N LEU A 135 -3.68 4.07 7.77
CA LEU A 135 -2.90 4.01 6.54
C LEU A 135 -3.26 5.14 5.58
N PHE A 136 -4.55 5.42 5.37
CA PHE A 136 -4.94 6.56 4.51
C PHE A 136 -4.50 7.91 5.10
N ALA A 137 -4.59 8.08 6.42
CA ALA A 137 -4.06 9.27 7.09
C ALA A 137 -2.53 9.38 6.92
N ALA A 138 -1.79 8.29 7.04
CA ALA A 138 -0.34 8.25 6.86
C ALA A 138 0.08 8.49 5.39
N ILE A 139 -0.63 7.92 4.41
CA ILE A 139 -0.40 8.22 2.98
C ILE A 139 -0.66 9.70 2.69
N PHE A 140 -1.76 10.26 3.21
CA PHE A 140 -2.07 11.68 3.03
C PHE A 140 -0.98 12.57 3.65
N LEU A 141 -0.57 12.28 4.90
CA LEU A 141 0.56 12.95 5.55
C LEU A 141 1.85 12.81 4.73
N HIS A 142 2.11 11.64 4.13
CA HIS A 142 3.31 11.40 3.34
C HIS A 142 3.35 12.18 2.02
N LEU A 143 2.19 12.36 1.38
CA LEU A 143 2.06 13.12 0.13
C LEU A 143 2.24 14.63 0.33
N PHE A 144 1.66 15.20 1.39
CA PHE A 144 1.67 16.65 1.62
C PHE A 144 2.74 17.15 2.61
N PHE A 145 3.17 16.28 3.54
CA PHE A 145 4.03 16.61 4.66
C PHE A 145 5.17 15.59 4.78
N ARG A 146 5.93 15.46 3.68
CA ARG A 146 6.98 14.45 3.49
C ARG A 146 8.08 14.44 4.56
N ASN A 147 8.38 15.61 5.15
CA ASN A 147 9.60 15.90 5.93
C ASN A 147 9.29 16.53 7.32
N ILE A 148 8.40 15.98 8.15
CA ILE A 148 8.00 16.60 9.44
C ILE A 148 8.64 15.94 10.69
N LEU A 149 8.53 14.64 10.99
CA LEU A 149 7.72 13.57 10.39
C LEU A 149 8.53 12.77 9.37
#